data_AF-A0A7W1DM55-F1
#
_entry.id   AF-A0A7W1DM55-F1
#
_cell.length_a   1.000
_cell.length_b   1.000
_cell.length_c   1.000
_cell.angle_alpha   90.00
_cell.angle_beta   90.00
_cell.angle_gamma   90.00
#
_symmetry.space_group_name_H-M   'P 1'
#
loop_
_entity.id
_entity.type
_entity.pdbx_description
1 polymer ?
#
loop_
_entity_poly.entity_id
_entity_poly.type
_entity_poly.pdbx_seq_one_letter_code
_entity_poly.pdbx_strand_id
1 'polypeptide(L)'
;MRMLTALLVVIAFSVGVRAEVIDRILATVGGALILQSDAVAAARFGFIELPARGNPLQFTLDRLIERRLMLIEVDRYALPEPSRARLDERMQQLDQRIGSGERLDAILRETGFTLDQLRLYVRDDLRIEGYVEQRFGAAYRPSDEELVSYYRSHEAEFTRDGRLRPFDEVREAARAALLAERQAASVREWLASLRRRTEVNVLYLGR
;
A
#
# COMPACT_ATOMS: atom_id res chain seq x y z
N MET A 1 -40.08 -32.87 -66.22
CA MET A 1 -39.69 -32.78 -64.79
C MET A 1 -38.18 -32.64 -64.72
N ARG A 2 -37.66 -31.43 -64.48
CA ARG A 2 -36.22 -31.18 -64.27
C ARG A 2 -36.08 -30.56 -62.88
N MET A 3 -35.65 -31.34 -61.90
CA MET A 3 -35.35 -30.84 -60.55
C MET A 3 -34.00 -30.12 -60.59
N LEU A 4 -34.00 -28.81 -60.34
CA LEU A 4 -32.80 -28.05 -60.05
C LEU A 4 -32.46 -28.22 -58.56
N THR A 5 -31.34 -28.88 -58.27
CA THR A 5 -30.79 -28.96 -56.93
C THR A 5 -29.97 -27.70 -56.67
N ALA A 6 -30.46 -26.79 -55.84
CA ALA A 6 -29.72 -25.60 -55.42
C ALA A 6 -28.77 -25.97 -54.27
N LEU A 7 -27.46 -25.87 -54.52
CA LEU A 7 -26.41 -26.06 -53.53
C LEU A 7 -26.25 -24.76 -52.72
N LEU A 8 -26.63 -24.80 -51.44
CA LEU A 8 -26.53 -23.66 -50.53
C LEU A 8 -25.14 -23.65 -49.89
N VAL A 9 -24.26 -22.78 -50.39
CA VAL A 9 -22.92 -22.56 -49.82
C VAL A 9 -23.05 -21.62 -48.62
N VAL A 10 -22.92 -22.16 -47.41
CA VAL A 10 -22.84 -21.38 -46.17
C VAL A 10 -21.39 -20.90 -46.01
N ILE A 11 -21.14 -19.63 -46.34
CA ILE A 11 -19.86 -18.96 -46.06
C ILE A 11 -19.88 -18.59 -44.57
N ALA A 12 -19.18 -19.37 -43.75
CA ALA A 12 -18.97 -19.03 -42.34
C ALA A 12 -17.95 -17.87 -42.25
N PHE A 13 -18.45 -16.65 -42.07
CA PHE A 13 -17.62 -15.52 -41.68
C PHE A 13 -17.14 -15.72 -40.24
N SER A 14 -15.88 -16.12 -40.07
CA SER A 14 -15.21 -16.11 -38.77
C SER A 14 -14.93 -14.65 -38.38
N VAL A 15 -15.89 -13.99 -37.74
CA VAL A 15 -15.65 -12.71 -37.08
C VAL A 15 -14.68 -12.99 -35.95
N GLY A 16 -13.41 -12.61 -36.13
CA GLY A 16 -12.39 -12.70 -35.09
C GLY A 16 -12.77 -11.77 -33.95
N VAL A 17 -13.39 -12.32 -32.90
CA VAL A 17 -13.61 -11.60 -31.65
C VAL A 17 -12.23 -11.37 -31.03
N ARG A 18 -11.69 -10.15 -31.16
CA ARG A 18 -10.54 -9.71 -30.36
C ARG A 18 -11.05 -9.45 -28.95
N ALA A 19 -10.70 -10.32 -28.01
CA ALA A 19 -10.92 -10.04 -26.60
C ALA A 19 -9.96 -8.92 -26.17
N GLU A 20 -10.50 -7.77 -25.79
CA GLU A 20 -9.74 -6.67 -25.22
C GLU A 20 -9.56 -6.90 -23.72
N VAL A 21 -8.31 -6.89 -23.24
CA VAL A 21 -8.01 -6.98 -21.81
C VAL A 21 -8.17 -5.59 -21.22
N ILE A 22 -9.23 -5.38 -20.45
CA ILE A 22 -9.52 -4.09 -19.79
C ILE A 22 -8.55 -3.85 -18.63
N ASP A 23 -8.41 -4.82 -17.73
CA ASP A 23 -7.49 -4.76 -16.60
C ASP A 23 -7.07 -6.18 -16.17
N ARG A 24 -5.96 -6.30 -15.46
CA ARG A 24 -5.40 -7.55 -14.98
C ARG A 24 -5.56 -7.65 -13.47
N ILE A 25 -6.07 -8.78 -13.00
CA ILE A 25 -6.07 -9.11 -11.58
C ILE A 25 -4.65 -9.56 -11.21
N LEU A 26 -4.03 -8.86 -10.26
CA LEU A 26 -2.70 -9.20 -9.73
C LEU A 26 -2.79 -10.12 -8.52
N ALA A 27 -3.78 -9.89 -7.66
CA ALA A 27 -4.04 -10.74 -6.50
C ALA A 27 -5.49 -10.65 -6.03
N THR A 28 -5.90 -11.59 -5.19
CA THR A 28 -7.10 -11.49 -4.37
C THR A 28 -6.74 -11.56 -2.88
N VAL A 29 -7.38 -10.73 -2.06
CA VAL A 29 -7.15 -10.65 -0.61
C VAL A 29 -8.49 -10.58 0.11
N GLY A 30 -8.86 -11.65 0.81
CA GLY A 30 -10.15 -11.75 1.50
C GLY A 30 -11.34 -11.55 0.55
N GLY A 31 -11.25 -12.06 -0.68
CA GLY A 31 -12.27 -11.92 -1.73
C GLY A 31 -12.24 -10.60 -2.51
N ALA A 32 -11.44 -9.60 -2.10
CA ALA A 32 -11.28 -8.37 -2.87
C ALA A 32 -10.14 -8.47 -3.89
N LEU A 33 -10.31 -7.84 -5.04
CA LEU A 33 -9.32 -7.82 -6.11
C LEU A 33 -8.27 -6.73 -5.85
N ILE A 34 -7.04 -7.01 -6.24
CA ILE A 34 -5.99 -6.02 -6.47
C ILE A 34 -5.68 -6.06 -7.96
N LEU A 35 -5.90 -4.95 -8.65
CA LEU A 35 -5.76 -4.81 -10.08
C LEU A 35 -4.41 -4.21 -10.48
N GLN A 36 -4.07 -4.30 -11.76
CA GLN A 36 -2.86 -3.67 -12.29
C GLN A 36 -2.99 -2.14 -12.27
N SER A 37 -4.19 -1.61 -12.54
CA SER A 37 -4.48 -0.18 -12.39
C SER A 37 -4.25 0.33 -10.96
N ASP A 38 -4.58 -0.46 -9.93
CA ASP A 38 -4.31 -0.11 -8.52
C ASP A 38 -2.81 0.07 -8.26
N ALA A 39 -1.98 -0.81 -8.82
CA ALA A 39 -0.52 -0.71 -8.68
C ALA A 39 0.05 0.52 -9.39
N VAL A 40 -0.46 0.83 -10.59
CA VAL A 40 -0.09 2.05 -11.31
C VAL A 40 -0.52 3.29 -10.54
N ALA A 41 -1.76 3.33 -10.05
CA ALA A 41 -2.28 4.42 -9.21
C ALA A 41 -1.42 4.63 -7.98
N ALA A 42 -1.11 3.57 -7.24
CA ALA A 42 -0.31 3.70 -6.02
C ALA A 42 1.11 4.23 -6.26
N ALA A 43 1.72 3.88 -7.39
CA ALA A 43 3.01 4.44 -7.80
C ALA A 43 2.88 5.91 -8.25
N ARG A 44 1.88 6.24 -9.07
CA ARG A 44 1.68 7.59 -9.63
C ARG A 44 1.28 8.62 -8.58
N PHE A 45 0.37 8.25 -7.68
CA PHE A 45 -0.01 9.09 -6.54
C PHE A 45 1.07 9.16 -5.47
N GLY A 46 2.14 8.36 -5.55
CA GLY A 46 3.20 8.35 -4.55
C GLY A 46 2.73 7.84 -3.19
N PHE A 47 1.78 6.90 -3.18
CA PHE A 47 1.40 6.17 -1.96
C PHE A 47 2.48 5.19 -1.53
N ILE A 48 3.25 4.70 -2.50
CA ILE A 48 4.33 3.75 -2.29
C ILE A 48 5.61 4.33 -2.89
N GLU A 49 6.63 4.49 -2.06
CA GLU A 49 7.97 4.80 -2.52
C GLU A 49 8.59 3.57 -3.18
N LEU A 50 8.90 3.69 -4.48
CA LEU A 50 9.43 2.57 -5.24
C LEU A 50 10.87 2.26 -4.84
N PRO A 51 11.26 0.97 -4.78
CA PRO A 51 12.61 0.60 -4.39
C PRO A 51 13.60 0.96 -5.51
N ALA A 52 14.80 1.39 -5.13
CA ALA A 52 15.87 1.70 -6.09
C ALA A 52 16.39 0.45 -6.85
N ARG A 53 16.16 -0.74 -6.30
CA ARG A 53 16.55 -2.04 -6.88
C ARG A 53 15.44 -3.06 -6.65
N GLY A 54 15.33 -4.04 -7.55
CA GLY A 54 14.30 -5.09 -7.49
C GLY A 54 13.14 -4.84 -8.46
N ASN A 55 12.11 -5.69 -8.42
CA ASN A 55 10.93 -5.56 -9.27
C ASN A 55 9.93 -4.55 -8.64
N PRO A 56 9.71 -3.36 -9.23
CA PRO A 56 8.83 -2.34 -8.64
C PRO A 56 7.38 -2.82 -8.52
N LEU A 57 6.89 -3.58 -9.50
CA LEU A 57 5.51 -4.06 -9.50
C LEU A 57 5.27 -5.08 -8.38
N GLN A 58 6.21 -6.00 -8.17
CA GLN A 58 6.12 -6.97 -7.07
C GLN A 58 6.14 -6.26 -5.72
N PHE A 59 7.03 -5.27 -5.55
CA PHE A 59 7.09 -4.49 -4.33
C PHE A 59 5.77 -3.74 -4.07
N THR A 60 5.23 -3.06 -5.09
CA THR A 60 3.94 -2.38 -5.01
C THR A 60 2.81 -3.34 -4.66
N LEU A 61 2.77 -4.52 -5.28
CA LEU A 61 1.77 -5.55 -5.00
C LEU A 61 1.82 -6.00 -3.54
N ASP A 62 3.01 -6.24 -2.99
CA ASP A 62 3.17 -6.63 -1.59
C ASP A 62 2.64 -5.54 -0.64
N ARG A 63 2.94 -4.26 -0.91
CA ARG A 63 2.40 -3.13 -0.13
C ARG A 63 0.88 -3.03 -0.23
N LEU A 64 0.30 -3.23 -1.42
CA LEU A 64 -1.15 -3.22 -1.62
C LEU A 64 -1.85 -4.38 -0.90
N ILE A 65 -1.24 -5.57 -0.89
CA ILE A 65 -1.74 -6.72 -0.13
C ILE A 65 -1.73 -6.40 1.37
N GLU A 66 -0.62 -5.87 1.90
CA GLU A 66 -0.53 -5.48 3.32
C GLU A 66 -1.57 -4.42 3.68
N ARG A 67 -1.71 -3.37 2.85
CA ARG A 67 -2.75 -2.34 3.02
C ARG A 67 -4.14 -2.97 3.09
N ARG A 68 -4.45 -3.90 2.18
CA ARG A 68 -5.76 -4.56 2.15
C ARG A 68 -6.00 -5.44 3.37
N LEU A 69 -4.99 -6.17 3.83
CA LEU A 69 -5.06 -6.96 5.06
C LEU A 69 -5.36 -6.08 6.27
N MET A 70 -4.66 -4.94 6.39
CA MET A 70 -4.93 -3.97 7.46
C MET A 70 -6.33 -3.41 7.39
N LEU A 71 -6.81 -3.04 6.19
CA LEU A 71 -8.15 -2.48 6.02
C LEU A 71 -9.24 -3.49 6.39
N ILE A 72 -9.09 -4.76 5.99
CA ILE A 72 -10.00 -5.84 6.39
C ILE A 72 -10.08 -5.97 7.92
N GLU A 73 -8.95 -5.79 8.61
CA GLU A 73 -8.95 -5.81 10.07
C GLU A 73 -9.62 -4.56 10.65
N VAL A 74 -9.24 -3.38 10.16
CA VAL A 74 -9.78 -2.09 10.60
C VAL A 74 -11.29 -2.03 10.45
N ASP A 75 -11.85 -2.56 9.36
CA ASP A 75 -13.30 -2.57 9.11
C ASP A 75 -14.09 -3.45 10.09
N ARG A 76 -13.42 -4.34 10.84
CA ARG A 76 -14.05 -5.09 11.94
C ARG A 76 -14.24 -4.24 13.20
N TYR A 77 -13.55 -3.12 13.29
CA TYR A 77 -13.60 -2.21 14.43
C TYR A 77 -14.33 -0.93 14.04
N ALA A 78 -15.23 -0.48 14.90
CA ALA A 78 -15.91 0.80 14.75
C ALA A 78 -14.98 1.95 15.18
N LEU A 79 -13.89 2.16 14.43
CA LEU A 79 -13.02 3.31 14.66
C LEU A 79 -13.74 4.61 14.28
N PRO A 80 -13.46 5.71 15.00
CA PRO A 80 -13.97 7.01 14.61
C PRO A 80 -13.46 7.39 13.22
N GLU A 81 -14.36 7.96 12.41
CA GLU A 81 -13.98 8.48 11.10
C GLU A 81 -12.99 9.65 11.24
N PRO A 82 -12.01 9.77 10.32
CA PRO A 82 -11.14 10.92 10.27
C PRO A 82 -11.95 12.22 10.13
N SER A 83 -11.50 13.29 10.79
CA SER A 83 -12.13 14.60 10.64
C SER A 83 -11.97 15.10 9.20
N ARG A 84 -12.94 15.91 8.74
CA ARG A 84 -12.87 16.54 7.39
C ARG A 84 -11.58 17.32 7.21
N ALA A 85 -11.15 18.08 8.22
CA ALA A 85 -9.92 18.85 8.18
C ALA A 85 -8.68 17.95 7.98
N ARG A 86 -8.59 16.81 8.67
CA ARG A 86 -7.47 15.86 8.51
C ARG A 86 -7.48 15.19 7.13
N LEU A 87 -8.66 14.90 6.60
CA LEU A 87 -8.80 14.38 5.24
C LEU A 87 -8.34 15.41 4.20
N ASP A 88 -8.79 16.66 4.32
CA ASP A 88 -8.43 17.74 3.40
C ASP A 88 -6.93 18.06 3.47
N GLU A 89 -6.34 18.07 4.67
CA GLU A 89 -4.90 18.22 4.86
C GLU A 89 -4.13 17.11 4.16
N ARG A 90 -4.53 15.84 4.33
CA ARG A 90 -3.86 14.71 3.68
C ARG A 90 -4.01 14.75 2.16
N MET A 91 -5.17 15.17 1.66
CA MET A 91 -5.38 15.39 0.22
C MET A 91 -4.47 16.49 -0.32
N GLN A 92 -4.26 17.58 0.42
CA GLN A 92 -3.35 18.65 0.04
C GLN A 92 -1.89 18.18 0.05
N GLN A 93 -1.48 17.42 1.06
CA GLN A 93 -0.14 16.82 1.12
C GLN A 93 0.11 15.87 -0.04
N LEU A 94 -0.90 15.09 -0.43
CA LEU A 94 -0.85 14.23 -1.60
C LEU A 94 -0.63 15.02 -2.88
N ASP A 95 -1.43 16.07 -3.10
CA ASP A 95 -1.31 16.94 -4.29
C ASP A 95 0.08 17.59 -4.37
N GLN A 96 0.60 18.08 -3.24
CA GLN A 96 1.96 18.62 -3.16
C GLN A 96 3.03 17.58 -3.52
N ARG A 97 2.88 16.35 -3.03
CA ARG A 97 3.85 15.26 -3.27
C ARG A 97 3.97 14.93 -4.75
N ILE A 98 2.87 14.95 -5.50
CA ILE A 98 2.87 14.69 -6.94
C ILE A 98 3.30 15.92 -7.77
N GLY A 99 3.46 17.08 -7.12
CA GLY A 99 3.93 18.33 -7.72
C GLY A 99 2.82 19.31 -8.10
N SER A 100 1.59 19.09 -7.63
CA SER A 100 0.43 19.97 -7.76
C SER A 100 0.02 20.34 -9.20
N GLY A 101 -1.00 21.19 -9.30
CA GLY A 101 -1.51 21.71 -10.57
C GLY A 101 -2.28 20.65 -11.38
N GLU A 102 -2.06 20.61 -12.69
CA GLU A 102 -2.75 19.67 -13.58
C GLU A 102 -2.32 18.20 -13.40
N ARG A 103 -1.32 17.94 -12.55
CA ARG A 103 -0.80 16.58 -12.34
C ARG A 103 -1.81 15.65 -11.68
N LEU A 104 -2.60 16.16 -10.74
CA LEU A 104 -3.66 15.37 -10.11
C LEU A 104 -4.66 14.86 -11.15
N ASP A 105 -5.17 15.77 -11.98
CA ASP A 105 -6.13 15.44 -13.05
C ASP A 105 -5.52 14.54 -14.14
N ALA A 106 -4.23 14.68 -14.42
CA ALA A 106 -3.52 13.79 -15.34
C ALA A 106 -3.45 12.36 -14.78
N ILE A 107 -3.09 12.19 -13.51
CA ILE A 107 -3.00 10.86 -12.88
C ILE A 107 -4.39 10.23 -12.73
N LEU A 108 -5.41 11.00 -12.34
CA LEU A 108 -6.80 10.52 -12.27
C LEU A 108 -7.26 9.95 -13.62
N ARG A 109 -6.97 10.65 -14.73
CA ARG A 109 -7.28 10.17 -16.08
C ARG A 109 -6.44 8.97 -16.52
N GLU A 110 -5.13 8.98 -16.25
CA GLU A 110 -4.22 7.88 -16.62
C GLU A 110 -4.63 6.57 -15.93
N THR A 111 -5.08 6.66 -14.69
CA THR A 111 -5.35 5.50 -13.83
C THR A 111 -6.84 5.12 -13.76
N GLY A 112 -7.72 5.96 -14.28
CA GLY A 112 -9.17 5.78 -14.19
C GLY A 112 -9.75 6.05 -12.79
N PHE A 113 -8.94 6.55 -11.85
CA PHE A 113 -9.41 6.95 -10.53
C PHE A 113 -10.28 8.20 -10.62
N THR A 114 -11.37 8.22 -9.85
CA THR A 114 -12.12 9.44 -9.58
C THR A 114 -11.58 10.16 -8.34
N LEU A 115 -11.88 11.45 -8.23
CA LEU A 115 -11.53 12.22 -7.04
C LEU A 115 -12.19 11.64 -5.77
N ASP A 116 -13.42 11.12 -5.88
CA ASP A 116 -14.11 10.48 -4.76
C ASP A 116 -13.43 9.18 -4.33
N GLN A 117 -13.01 8.34 -5.29
CA GLN A 117 -12.23 7.13 -5.00
C GLN A 117 -10.91 7.48 -4.32
N LEU A 118 -10.25 8.55 -4.77
CA LEU A 118 -9.03 9.04 -4.15
C LEU A 118 -9.26 9.49 -2.70
N ARG A 119 -10.34 10.24 -2.44
CA ARG A 119 -10.71 10.65 -1.07
C ARG A 119 -11.06 9.46 -0.19
N LEU A 120 -11.73 8.44 -0.71
CA LEU A 120 -12.00 7.19 0.01
C LEU A 120 -10.70 6.44 0.34
N TYR A 121 -9.77 6.37 -0.61
CA TYR A 121 -8.46 5.76 -0.39
C TYR A 121 -7.70 6.46 0.75
N VAL A 122 -7.66 7.79 0.73
CA VAL A 122 -7.00 8.58 1.77
C VAL A 122 -7.69 8.45 3.12
N ARG A 123 -9.03 8.42 3.16
CA ARG A 123 -9.79 8.15 4.38
C ARG A 123 -9.38 6.79 4.98
N ASP A 124 -9.31 5.75 4.15
CA ASP A 124 -8.94 4.41 4.61
C ASP A 124 -7.50 4.36 5.14
N ASP A 125 -6.57 5.07 4.52
CA ASP A 125 -5.19 5.20 5.02
C ASP A 125 -5.16 5.88 6.40
N LEU A 126 -5.93 6.95 6.59
CA LEU A 126 -6.05 7.62 7.89
C LEU A 126 -6.69 6.72 8.96
N ARG A 127 -7.65 5.87 8.58
CA ARG A 127 -8.24 4.87 9.50
C ARG A 127 -7.21 3.80 9.88
N ILE A 128 -6.40 3.33 8.93
CA ILE A 128 -5.29 2.39 9.19
C ILE A 128 -4.26 3.02 10.15
N GLU A 129 -3.84 4.25 9.89
CA GLU A 129 -2.90 4.98 10.74
C GLU A 129 -3.43 5.10 12.18
N GLY A 130 -4.67 5.55 12.34
CA GLY A 130 -5.30 5.69 13.66
C GLY A 130 -5.42 4.35 14.39
N TYR A 131 -5.75 3.27 13.68
CA TYR A 131 -5.77 1.92 14.27
C TYR A 131 -4.40 1.48 14.76
N VAL A 132 -3.38 1.65 13.93
CA VAL A 132 -2.01 1.24 14.25
C VAL A 132 -1.47 2.06 15.42
N GLU A 133 -1.75 3.37 15.45
CA GLU A 133 -1.40 4.25 16.57
C GLU A 133 -2.10 3.83 17.86
N GLN A 134 -3.42 3.60 17.83
CA GLN A 134 -4.17 3.19 19.03
C GLN A 134 -3.72 1.82 19.55
N ARG A 135 -3.45 0.87 18.65
CA ARG A 135 -3.11 -0.51 19.00
C ARG A 135 -1.66 -0.69 19.39
N PHE A 136 -0.74 0.04 18.77
CA PHE A 136 0.71 -0.17 18.89
C PHE A 136 1.49 1.07 19.34
N GLY A 137 0.86 2.24 19.51
CA GLY A 137 1.48 3.52 19.90
C GLY A 137 2.05 3.61 21.33
N ALA A 138 2.29 2.45 21.96
CA ALA A 138 3.07 2.21 23.17
C ALA A 138 2.73 3.04 24.44
N ALA A 139 2.23 2.33 25.46
CA ALA A 139 2.41 2.70 26.87
C ALA A 139 3.75 2.23 27.46
N TYR A 140 4.56 1.52 26.66
CA TYR A 140 5.83 0.93 27.07
C TYR A 140 6.88 2.02 27.34
N ARG A 141 7.57 1.90 28.49
CA ARG A 141 8.65 2.79 28.90
C ARG A 141 9.95 1.97 28.99
N PRO A 142 10.89 2.16 28.05
CA PRO A 142 12.18 1.49 28.12
C PRO A 142 12.93 1.82 29.41
N SER A 143 13.60 0.82 29.98
CA SER A 143 14.55 1.03 31.08
C SER A 143 15.82 1.70 30.56
N ASP A 144 16.62 2.30 31.46
CA ASP A 144 17.91 2.87 31.09
C ASP A 144 18.88 1.82 30.52
N GLU A 145 18.81 0.59 31.02
CA GLU A 145 19.60 -0.53 30.51
C GLU A 145 19.22 -0.88 29.07
N GLU A 146 17.92 -0.91 28.75
CA GLU A 146 17.44 -1.16 27.38
C GLU A 146 17.87 -0.03 26.44
N LEU A 147 17.85 1.23 26.89
CA LEU A 147 18.31 2.37 26.09
C LEU A 147 19.82 2.33 25.83
N VAL A 148 20.63 2.01 26.84
CA VAL A 148 22.09 1.86 26.69
C VAL A 148 22.42 0.68 25.79
N SER A 149 21.71 -0.44 25.93
CA SER A 149 21.86 -1.61 25.07
C SER A 149 21.54 -1.27 23.61
N TYR A 150 20.43 -0.58 23.37
CA TYR A 150 20.03 -0.13 22.03
C TYR A 150 21.07 0.80 21.41
N TYR A 151 21.53 1.81 22.16
CA TYR A 151 22.56 2.74 21.71
C TYR A 151 23.85 2.02 21.27
N ARG A 152 24.30 1.03 22.05
CA ARG A 152 25.52 0.26 21.75
C ARG A 152 25.36 -0.68 20.55
N SER A 153 24.17 -1.23 20.31
CA SER A 153 23.93 -2.10 19.16
C SER A 153 23.65 -1.32 17.86
N HIS A 154 23.37 -0.01 17.96
CA HIS A 154 23.00 0.87 16.84
C HIS A 154 23.90 2.11 16.72
N GLU A 155 25.19 1.99 17.03
CA GLU A 155 26.13 3.14 17.03
C GLU A 155 26.16 3.93 15.71
N ALA A 156 25.91 3.26 14.58
CA ALA A 156 25.83 3.90 13.27
C ALA A 156 24.72 4.98 13.20
N GLU A 157 23.59 4.78 13.88
CA GLU A 157 22.47 5.74 13.91
C GLU A 157 22.80 7.00 14.74
N PHE A 158 23.71 6.85 15.70
CA PHE A 158 24.14 7.92 16.60
C PHE A 158 25.50 8.51 16.22
N THR A 159 26.04 8.11 15.08
CA THR A 159 27.29 8.64 14.54
C THR A 159 27.00 9.87 13.67
N ARG A 160 27.66 10.99 13.97
CA ARG A 160 27.57 12.24 13.21
C ARG A 160 28.98 12.66 12.81
N ASP A 161 29.18 12.98 11.54
CA ASP A 161 30.48 13.38 10.99
C ASP A 161 31.61 12.38 11.31
N GLY A 162 31.28 11.08 11.29
CA GLY A 162 32.23 9.99 11.60
C GLY A 162 32.53 9.81 13.10
N ARG A 163 31.87 10.55 13.99
CA ARG A 163 32.04 10.43 15.45
C ARG A 163 30.75 9.99 16.13
N LEU A 164 30.85 8.94 16.94
CA LEU A 164 29.77 8.50 17.82
C LEU A 164 29.48 9.56 18.89
N ARG A 165 28.23 10.01 18.97
CA ARG A 165 27.79 11.00 19.96
C ARG A 165 27.63 10.34 21.33
N PRO A 166 28.07 10.98 22.44
CA PRO A 166 27.86 10.45 23.78
C PRO A 166 26.39 10.13 24.05
N PHE A 167 26.13 9.03 24.77
CA PHE A 167 24.77 8.55 25.06
C PHE A 167 23.86 9.63 25.65
N ASP A 168 24.35 10.43 26.61
CA ASP A 168 23.57 11.49 27.25
C ASP A 168 23.03 12.53 26.26
N GLU A 169 23.77 12.80 25.17
CA GLU A 169 23.36 13.75 24.13
C GLU A 169 22.29 13.17 23.19
N VAL A 170 22.26 11.84 23.02
CA VAL A 170 21.36 11.15 22.09
C VAL A 170 20.31 10.29 22.78
N ARG A 171 20.20 10.35 24.12
CA ARG A 171 19.32 9.47 24.90
C ARG A 171 17.86 9.51 24.44
N GLU A 172 17.31 10.69 24.19
CA GLU A 172 15.93 10.82 23.71
C GLU A 172 15.75 10.35 22.27
N ALA A 173 16.77 10.53 21.41
CA ALA A 173 16.77 9.97 20.06
C ALA A 173 16.83 8.43 20.09
N ALA A 174 17.67 7.85 20.97
CA ALA A 174 17.76 6.41 21.18
C ALA A 174 16.44 5.84 21.73
N ARG A 175 15.79 6.54 22.66
CA ARG A 175 14.44 6.18 23.12
C ARG A 175 13.43 6.18 21.97
N ALA A 176 13.39 7.25 21.18
CA ALA A 176 12.45 7.35 20.06
C ALA A 176 12.67 6.24 19.03
N ALA A 177 13.94 5.96 18.68
CA ALA A 177 14.32 4.90 17.75
C ALA A 177 13.94 3.51 18.28
N LEU A 178 14.25 3.20 19.54
CA LEU A 178 13.86 1.93 20.17
C LEU A 178 12.34 1.73 20.20
N LEU A 179 11.57 2.79 20.54
CA LEU A 179 10.11 2.73 20.52
C LEU A 179 9.58 2.48 19.10
N ALA A 180 10.11 3.18 18.10
CA ALA A 180 9.73 3.01 16.71
C ALA A 180 10.07 1.61 16.19
N GLU A 181 11.24 1.08 16.52
CA GLU A 181 11.66 -0.28 16.12
C GLU A 181 10.73 -1.33 16.73
N ARG A 182 10.43 -1.21 18.03
CA ARG A 182 9.50 -2.12 18.71
C ARG A 182 8.10 -2.06 18.12
N GLN A 183 7.58 -0.86 17.89
CA GLN A 183 6.28 -0.67 17.24
C GLN A 183 6.27 -1.31 15.86
N ALA A 184 7.30 -1.07 15.05
CA ALA A 184 7.43 -1.68 13.73
C ALA A 184 7.52 -3.21 13.79
N ALA A 185 8.21 -3.77 14.77
CA ALA A 185 8.27 -5.21 14.99
C ALA A 185 6.89 -5.80 15.32
N SER A 186 6.13 -5.17 16.22
CA SER A 186 4.77 -5.59 16.56
C SER A 186 3.81 -5.50 15.37
N VAL A 187 3.91 -4.43 14.57
CA VAL A 187 3.12 -4.28 13.34
C VAL A 187 3.47 -5.37 12.33
N ARG A 188 4.77 -5.68 12.13
CA ARG A 188 5.20 -6.77 11.23
C ARG A 188 4.67 -8.13 11.67
N GLU A 189 4.74 -8.45 12.96
CA GLU A 189 4.21 -9.70 13.50
C GLU A 189 2.69 -9.79 13.30
N TRP A 190 1.98 -8.69 13.59
CA TRP A 190 0.54 -8.59 13.37
C TRP A 190 0.18 -8.77 11.88
N LEU A 191 0.84 -8.08 10.96
CA LEU A 191 0.66 -8.24 9.50
C LEU A 191 0.91 -9.70 9.07
N ALA A 192 1.96 -10.33 9.59
CA ALA A 192 2.23 -11.75 9.31
C ALA A 192 1.08 -12.65 9.80
N SER A 193 0.49 -12.34 10.96
CA SER A 193 -0.70 -13.04 11.45
C SER A 193 -1.94 -12.82 10.58
N LEU A 194 -2.16 -11.59 10.09
CA LEU A 194 -3.25 -11.26 9.18
C LEU A 194 -3.13 -12.07 7.89
N ARG A 195 -1.92 -12.09 7.31
CA ARG A 195 -1.65 -12.84 6.09
C ARG A 195 -1.87 -14.36 6.25
N ARG A 196 -1.58 -14.92 7.42
CA ARG A 196 -1.82 -16.36 7.69
C ARG A 196 -3.30 -16.73 7.79
N ARG A 197 -4.17 -15.81 8.20
CA ARG A 197 -5.59 -16.08 8.49
C ARG A 197 -6.55 -15.54 7.44
N THR A 198 -6.05 -14.81 6.45
CA THR A 198 -6.82 -14.26 5.35
C THR A 198 -6.40 -14.94 4.07
N GLU A 199 -7.37 -15.32 3.23
CA GLU A 199 -7.08 -15.88 1.92
C GLU A 199 -6.38 -14.83 1.04
N VAL A 200 -5.18 -15.15 0.59
CA VAL A 200 -4.37 -14.31 -0.31
C VAL A 200 -3.93 -15.17 -1.49
N ASN A 201 -4.45 -14.88 -2.68
CA ASN A 201 -4.05 -15.54 -3.90
C ASN A 201 -3.31 -14.56 -4.79
N VAL A 202 -2.01 -14.78 -5.00
CA VAL A 202 -1.21 -13.97 -5.93
C VAL A 202 -1.29 -14.62 -7.31
N LEU A 203 -1.85 -13.87 -8.28
CA LEU A 203 -2.04 -14.31 -9.67
C LEU A 203 -0.96 -13.75 -10.59
N TYR A 204 -0.20 -12.77 -10.10
CA TYR A 204 0.97 -12.22 -10.78
C TYR A 204 2.09 -13.26 -10.86
N LEU A 205 2.39 -13.71 -12.07
CA LEU A 205 3.59 -14.49 -12.39
C LEU A 205 4.68 -13.51 -12.82
N GLY A 206 5.51 -13.08 -11.85
CA GLY A 206 6.72 -12.32 -12.15
C GLY A 206 7.64 -13.16 -13.04
N ARG A 207 7.79 -12.78 -14.30
CA ARG A 207 8.88 -13.26 -15.15
C ARG A 207 10.12 -12.40 -14.94
#